data_AF-A0A8C0J3H4-F1
#
_entry.id   AF-A0A8C0J3H4-F1
#
_cell.length_a   1.000
_cell.length_b   1.000
_cell.length_c   1.000
_cell.angle_alpha   90.00
_cell.angle_beta   90.00
_cell.angle_gamma   90.00
#
_symmetry.space_group_name_H-M   'P 1'
#
loop_
_entity.id
_entity.type
_entity.pdbx_description
1 polymer ?
#
loop_
_entity_poly.entity_id
_entity_poly.type
_entity_poly.pdbx_seq_one_letter_code
_entity_poly.pdbx_strand_id
1 'polypeptide(L)'
;ESCTHILILSLGSLLLIVASTQPTLTQPASESVPPGGTIKLSCIMSSGTSISGYYIHWFQQTAGNPPRYLLYYKDESSKHQGSGVPARFSASKDTSKASTNTCYLAISAVEAEDEASYYCLISSGGE
;
A
#
# COMPACT_ATOMS: atom_id res chain seq x y z
N GLU A 1 -31.00 14.23 5.99
CA GLU A 1 -29.91 13.80 5.09
C GLU A 1 -28.71 13.45 5.95
N SER A 2 -28.36 12.17 6.05
CA SER A 2 -27.26 11.75 6.92
C SER A 2 -25.93 12.10 6.24
N CYS A 3 -25.26 13.14 6.73
CA CYS A 3 -23.90 13.50 6.36
C CYS A 3 -22.98 12.36 6.84
N THR A 4 -22.84 11.33 6.00
CA THR A 4 -22.04 10.15 6.32
C THR A 4 -20.59 10.57 6.24
N HIS A 5 -19.90 10.62 7.38
CA HIS A 5 -18.45 10.85 7.41
C HIS A 5 -17.79 9.72 6.60
N ILE A 6 -17.08 10.09 5.55
CA ILE A 6 -16.33 9.19 4.67
C ILE A 6 -14.87 9.60 4.80
N LEU A 7 -13.98 8.65 5.09
CA LEU A 7 -12.54 8.89 5.19
C LEU A 7 -11.92 8.72 3.80
N ILE A 8 -11.10 9.67 3.37
CA ILE A 8 -10.43 9.66 2.06
C ILE A 8 -8.96 9.28 2.23
N LEU A 9 -8.61 8.09 1.78
CA LEU A 9 -7.23 7.62 1.77
C LEU A 9 -6.66 7.94 0.39
N SER A 10 -5.77 8.94 0.33
CA SER A 10 -5.09 9.31 -0.91
C SER A 10 -3.92 8.36 -1.14
N LEU A 11 -3.60 8.06 -2.39
CA LEU A 11 -2.39 7.30 -2.72
C LEU A 11 -1.53 8.14 -3.64
N GLY A 12 -0.26 8.27 -3.29
CA GLY A 12 0.69 9.09 -4.03
C GLY A 12 1.76 8.23 -4.67
N SER A 13 1.93 8.30 -5.98
CA SER A 13 3.17 7.82 -6.61
C SER A 13 4.25 8.86 -6.38
N LEU A 14 5.29 8.53 -5.61
CA LEU A 14 6.48 9.39 -5.51
C LEU A 14 7.17 9.37 -6.88
N LEU A 15 7.13 10.49 -7.61
CA LEU A 15 7.71 10.61 -8.95
C LEU A 15 9.25 10.66 -8.86
N LEU A 16 9.88 9.53 -8.57
CA LEU A 16 11.32 9.37 -8.69
C LEU A 16 11.61 9.16 -10.18
N ILE A 17 11.99 10.22 -10.90
CA ILE A 17 12.60 10.06 -12.23
C ILE A 17 13.98 9.41 -12.01
N VAL A 18 14.01 8.08 -11.96
CA VAL A 18 15.23 7.30 -12.09
C VAL A 18 15.20 6.69 -13.48
N ALA A 19 16.11 7.15 -14.34
CA ALA A 19 16.43 6.47 -15.59
C ALA A 19 17.04 5.09 -15.24
N SER A 20 16.22 4.07 -15.01
CA SER A 20 16.67 2.69 -14.90
C SER A 20 15.55 1.71 -15.26
N THR A 21 15.93 0.49 -15.65
CA THR A 21 15.09 -0.65 -16.04
C THR A 21 14.24 -1.22 -14.89
N GLN A 22 13.91 -0.43 -13.86
CA GLN A 22 13.10 -0.84 -12.73
C GLN A 22 11.59 -0.77 -13.05
N PRO A 23 10.78 -1.73 -12.54
CA PRO A 23 9.36 -1.71 -12.78
C PRO A 23 8.69 -0.50 -12.10
N THR A 24 7.70 0.09 -12.77
CA THR A 24 6.98 1.27 -12.28
C THR A 24 5.79 0.86 -11.41
N LEU A 25 5.40 1.73 -10.47
CA LEU A 25 4.26 1.52 -9.57
C LEU A 25 3.16 2.55 -9.82
N THR A 26 1.94 2.04 -9.96
CA THR A 26 0.73 2.84 -10.17
C THR A 26 -0.24 2.62 -9.01
N GLN A 27 -0.74 3.70 -8.43
CA GLN A 27 -1.75 3.70 -7.37
C GLN A 27 -2.96 4.53 -7.84
N PRO A 28 -4.21 4.16 -7.50
CA PRO A 28 -5.37 5.03 -7.73
C PRO A 28 -5.21 6.34 -6.96
N ALA A 29 -5.86 7.42 -7.39
CA ALA A 29 -5.68 8.72 -6.73
C ALA A 29 -6.17 8.73 -5.27
N SER A 30 -7.30 8.07 -5.01
CA SER A 30 -7.90 7.99 -3.69
C SER A 30 -8.89 6.85 -3.61
N GLU A 31 -9.06 6.30 -2.42
CA GLU A 31 -10.12 5.37 -2.05
C GLU A 31 -10.86 5.92 -0.83
N SER A 32 -12.12 5.50 -0.64
CA SER A 32 -12.91 6.02 0.47
C SER A 32 -13.75 4.95 1.17
N VAL A 33 -13.93 5.11 2.47
CA VAL A 33 -14.62 4.14 3.32
C VAL A 33 -15.27 4.81 4.53
N PRO A 34 -16.43 4.35 5.00
CA PRO A 34 -16.98 4.80 6.28
C PRO A 34 -16.09 4.37 7.46
N PRO A 35 -16.08 5.14 8.57
CA PRO A 35 -15.43 4.72 9.82
C PRO A 35 -15.87 3.32 10.27
N GLY A 36 -14.93 2.52 10.74
CA GLY A 36 -15.14 1.11 11.11
C GLY A 36 -15.21 0.14 9.92
N GLY A 37 -15.21 0.64 8.68
CA GLY A 37 -15.18 -0.18 7.48
C GLY A 37 -13.83 -0.86 7.24
N THR A 38 -13.74 -1.63 6.16
CA THR A 38 -12.48 -2.23 5.70
C THR A 38 -12.20 -1.77 4.29
N ILE A 39 -10.96 -1.37 4.02
CA ILE A 39 -10.53 -0.89 2.70
C ILE A 39 -9.29 -1.65 2.24
N LYS A 40 -9.14 -1.78 0.91
CA LYS A 40 -7.95 -2.34 0.27
C LYS A 40 -7.36 -1.32 -0.68
N LEU A 41 -6.22 -0.76 -0.30
CA LEU A 41 -5.45 0.15 -1.14
C LEU A 41 -4.60 -0.67 -2.11
N SER A 42 -4.69 -0.37 -3.41
CA SER A 42 -3.97 -1.11 -4.44
C SER A 42 -2.68 -0.40 -4.86
N CYS A 43 -1.67 -1.20 -5.19
CA CYS A 43 -0.45 -0.76 -5.82
C CYS A 43 -0.06 -1.75 -6.92
N ILE A 44 -0.05 -1.26 -8.15
CA ILE A 44 0.10 -2.05 -9.36
C ILE A 44 1.50 -1.86 -9.91
N MET A 45 2.26 -2.94 -10.00
CA MET A 45 3.55 -2.95 -10.65
C MET A 45 3.38 -3.17 -12.17
N SER A 46 4.18 -2.48 -12.97
CA SER A 46 4.16 -2.62 -14.44
C SER A 46 4.26 -4.08 -14.88
N SER A 47 3.54 -4.43 -15.95
CA SER A 47 3.57 -5.77 -16.53
C SER A 47 4.96 -6.13 -17.06
N GLY A 48 5.26 -7.44 -17.13
CA GLY A 48 6.52 -7.97 -17.67
C GLY A 48 7.50 -8.50 -16.62
N THR A 49 7.28 -8.23 -15.33
CA THR A 49 8.02 -8.86 -14.22
C THR A 49 7.04 -9.33 -13.15
N SER A 50 7.27 -10.51 -12.57
CA SER A 50 6.41 -11.03 -11.50
C SER A 50 6.68 -10.31 -10.17
N ILE A 51 5.61 -9.88 -9.48
CA ILE A 51 5.67 -9.26 -8.15
C ILE A 51 6.08 -10.25 -7.03
N SER A 52 6.10 -11.55 -7.31
CA SER A 52 6.38 -12.60 -6.31
C SER A 52 7.75 -12.40 -5.63
N GLY A 53 8.79 -12.08 -6.40
CA GLY A 53 10.16 -11.91 -5.91
C GLY A 53 10.46 -10.58 -5.19
N TYR A 54 9.50 -9.65 -5.14
CA TYR A 54 9.71 -8.31 -4.58
C TYR A 54 9.22 -8.21 -3.15
N TYR A 55 9.92 -7.46 -2.32
CA TYR A 55 9.37 -6.95 -1.07
C TYR A 55 8.54 -5.71 -1.37
N ILE A 56 7.31 -5.66 -0.90
CA ILE A 56 6.45 -4.48 -0.98
C ILE A 56 6.48 -3.79 0.37
N HIS A 57 6.79 -2.51 0.39
CA HIS A 57 6.80 -1.67 1.58
C HIS A 57 5.65 -0.68 1.51
N TRP A 58 4.96 -0.48 2.63
CA TRP A 58 3.87 0.48 2.75
C TRP A 58 4.22 1.57 3.75
N PHE A 59 3.87 2.80 3.39
CA PHE A 59 4.07 3.99 4.21
C PHE A 59 2.78 4.78 4.28
N GLN A 60 2.58 5.46 5.41
CA GLN A 60 1.47 6.38 5.68
C GLN A 60 2.03 7.77 5.97
N GLN A 61 1.45 8.80 5.38
CA GLN A 61 1.81 10.18 5.65
C GLN A 61 0.55 10.97 6.01
N THR A 62 0.47 11.42 7.26
CA THR A 62 -0.55 12.39 7.68
C THR A 62 -0.11 13.81 7.32
N ALA A 63 -1.07 14.72 7.18
CA ALA A 63 -0.79 16.10 6.80
C ALA A 63 0.23 16.75 7.76
N GLY A 64 1.27 17.37 7.20
CA GLY A 64 2.33 18.06 7.95
C GLY A 64 3.39 17.15 8.60
N ASN A 65 3.29 15.83 8.45
CA ASN A 65 4.25 14.87 9.01
C ASN A 65 5.08 14.19 7.91
N PRO A 66 6.28 13.66 8.23
CA PRO A 66 7.02 12.82 7.31
C PRO A 66 6.33 11.46 7.11
N PRO A 67 6.59 10.74 6.01
CA PRO A 67 6.09 9.37 5.82
C PRO A 67 6.55 8.44 6.96
N ARG A 68 5.58 7.77 7.58
CA ARG A 68 5.76 6.72 8.58
C ARG A 68 5.75 5.36 7.91
N TYR A 69 6.71 4.52 8.23
CA TYR A 69 6.74 3.12 7.80
C TYR A 69 5.62 2.30 8.47
N LEU A 70 4.84 1.56 7.67
CA LEU A 70 3.79 0.67 8.14
C LEU A 70 4.27 -0.77 8.21
N LEU A 71 4.60 -1.36 7.07
CA LEU A 71 4.94 -2.79 6.98
C LEU A 71 5.69 -3.10 5.69
N TYR A 72 6.26 -4.30 5.64
CA TYR A 72 6.64 -4.94 4.38
C TYR A 72 5.99 -6.32 4.26
N TYR A 73 5.77 -6.73 3.01
CA TYR A 73 5.26 -8.04 2.68
C TYR A 73 5.94 -8.59 1.41
N LYS A 74 6.57 -9.75 1.52
CA LYS A 74 6.98 -10.58 0.38
C LYS A 74 6.02 -11.77 0.22
N ASP A 75 5.86 -12.51 1.30
CA ASP A 75 5.00 -13.68 1.47
C ASP A 75 4.75 -13.91 2.97
N GLU A 76 3.98 -14.94 3.33
CA GLU A 76 3.63 -15.23 4.73
C GLU A 76 4.83 -15.57 5.62
N SER A 77 5.92 -16.11 5.05
CA SER A 77 7.15 -16.43 5.77
C SER A 77 8.08 -15.22 5.93
N SER A 78 7.89 -14.20 5.09
CA SER A 78 8.73 -13.02 5.02
C SER A 78 7.88 -11.75 4.96
N LYS A 79 7.45 -11.31 6.15
CA LYS A 79 6.70 -10.07 6.39
C LYS A 79 7.12 -9.44 7.72
N HIS A 80 6.93 -8.13 7.84
CA HIS A 80 7.19 -7.39 9.08
C HIS A 80 6.18 -6.25 9.23
N GLN A 81 5.75 -6.04 10.46
CA GLN A 81 4.91 -4.92 10.86
C GLN A 81 5.77 -3.92 11.63
N GLY A 82 5.72 -2.65 11.26
CA GLY A 82 6.47 -1.57 11.89
C GLY A 82 6.05 -1.36 13.35
N SER A 83 6.97 -0.78 14.13
CA SER A 83 6.71 -0.53 15.55
C SER A 83 5.50 0.40 15.76
N GLY A 84 4.61 0.00 16.67
CA GLY A 84 3.38 0.73 16.99
C GLY A 84 2.34 0.76 15.86
N VAL A 85 2.50 -0.01 14.79
CA VAL A 85 1.51 -0.11 13.71
C VAL A 85 0.43 -1.10 14.13
N PRO A 86 -0.86 -0.70 14.14
CA PRO A 86 -1.93 -1.56 14.60
C PRO A 86 -2.09 -2.83 13.75
N ALA A 87 -2.53 -3.93 14.39
CA ALA A 87 -2.76 -5.22 13.71
C ALA A 87 -3.87 -5.17 12.63
N ARG A 88 -4.65 -4.09 12.60
CA ARG A 88 -5.67 -3.84 11.56
C ARG A 88 -5.08 -3.58 10.17
N PHE A 89 -3.77 -3.26 10.10
CA PHE A 89 -3.01 -3.14 8.87
C PHE A 89 -2.42 -4.49 8.45
N SER A 90 -2.67 -4.90 7.20
CA SER A 90 -2.11 -6.11 6.63
C SER A 90 -1.85 -5.94 5.14
N ALA A 91 -0.91 -6.69 4.57
CA ALA A 91 -0.65 -6.64 3.14
C ALA A 91 -0.74 -8.02 2.48
N SER A 92 -1.03 -8.00 1.18
CA SER A 92 -1.10 -9.19 0.35
C SER A 92 -0.70 -8.88 -1.09
N LYS A 93 -0.51 -9.93 -1.87
CA LYS A 93 -0.25 -9.86 -3.31
C LYS A 93 -1.27 -10.70 -4.05
N ASP A 94 -1.77 -10.20 -5.16
CA ASP A 94 -2.45 -11.03 -6.15
C ASP A 94 -1.42 -11.50 -7.18
N THR A 95 -1.07 -12.78 -7.08
CA THR A 95 -0.18 -13.47 -8.02
C THR A 95 -0.94 -14.47 -8.90
N SER A 96 -2.27 -14.39 -8.93
CA SER A 96 -3.13 -15.38 -9.60
C SER A 96 -2.93 -15.44 -11.12
N LYS A 97 -2.43 -14.36 -11.73
CA LYS A 97 -2.03 -14.31 -13.13
C LYS A 97 -0.70 -13.59 -13.24
N ALA A 98 0.17 -14.03 -14.15
CA ALA A 98 1.43 -13.33 -14.43
C ALA A 98 1.23 -11.88 -14.92
N SER A 99 0.03 -11.56 -15.43
CA SER A 99 -0.38 -10.20 -15.81
C SER A 99 -0.93 -9.38 -14.64
N THR A 100 -1.30 -10.01 -13.53
CA THR A 100 -1.75 -9.32 -12.31
C THR A 100 -0.54 -9.17 -11.40
N ASN A 101 0.00 -7.95 -11.34
CA ASN A 101 1.12 -7.60 -10.48
C ASN A 101 0.67 -6.58 -9.43
N THR A 102 -0.39 -6.92 -8.72
CA THR A 102 -1.02 -6.01 -7.76
C THR A 102 -0.72 -6.46 -6.34
N CYS A 103 -0.31 -5.52 -5.51
CA CYS A 103 -0.23 -5.68 -4.07
C CYS A 103 -1.26 -4.79 -3.39
N TYR A 104 -1.67 -5.22 -2.21
CA TYR A 104 -2.72 -4.56 -1.45
C TYR A 104 -2.24 -4.26 -0.03
N LEU A 105 -2.62 -3.10 0.48
CA LEU A 105 -2.68 -2.82 1.92
C LEU A 105 -4.15 -2.87 2.33
N ALA A 106 -4.50 -3.82 3.17
CA ALA A 106 -5.80 -3.90 3.80
C ALA A 106 -5.75 -3.23 5.17
N ILE A 107 -6.72 -2.35 5.42
CA ILE A 107 -6.93 -1.68 6.70
C ILE A 107 -8.35 -2.03 7.15
N SER A 108 -8.48 -2.82 8.20
CA SER A 108 -9.77 -3.13 8.82
C SER A 108 -10.10 -2.12 9.92
N ALA A 109 -11.39 -1.97 10.25
CA ALA A 109 -11.87 -1.07 11.28
C ALA A 109 -11.26 0.35 11.17
N VAL A 110 -11.36 0.96 9.98
CA VAL A 110 -10.69 2.22 9.65
C VAL A 110 -11.14 3.34 10.60
N GLU A 111 -10.17 4.05 11.16
CA GLU A 111 -10.36 5.16 12.11
C GLU A 111 -10.03 6.50 11.45
N ALA A 112 -10.47 7.61 12.06
CA ALA A 112 -10.22 8.95 11.51
C ALA A 112 -8.71 9.27 11.36
N GLU A 113 -7.86 8.68 12.19
CA GLU A 113 -6.40 8.80 12.10
C GLU A 113 -5.79 8.08 10.88
N ASP A 114 -6.54 7.18 10.25
CA ASP A 114 -6.13 6.48 9.04
C ASP A 114 -6.33 7.34 7.77
N GLU A 115 -6.98 8.50 7.88
CA GLU A 115 -7.11 9.46 6.78
C GLU A 115 -5.75 10.13 6.48
N ALA A 116 -5.08 9.63 5.44
CA ALA A 116 -3.69 9.96 5.13
C ALA A 116 -3.38 9.71 3.65
N SER A 117 -2.16 10.08 3.25
CA SER A 117 -1.57 9.64 1.99
C SER A 117 -0.79 8.35 2.18
N TYR A 118 -0.98 7.37 1.28
CA TYR A 118 -0.37 6.05 1.35
C TYR A 118 0.53 5.80 0.14
N TYR A 119 1.73 5.29 0.42
CA TYR A 119 2.77 5.09 -0.59
C TYR A 119 3.22 3.63 -0.56
N CYS A 120 3.33 3.02 -1.75
CA CYS A 120 3.98 1.74 -1.90
C CYS A 120 5.37 1.89 -2.51
N LEU A 121 6.32 1.08 -2.04
CA LEU A 121 7.65 0.95 -2.63
C LEU A 121 7.96 -0.53 -2.83
N ILE A 122 8.77 -0.82 -3.84
CA ILE A 122 9.26 -2.17 -4.11
C ILE A 122 10.77 -2.25 -3.97
N SER A 123 11.25 -3.39 -3.50
CA SER A 123 12.68 -3.73 -3.52
C SER A 123 12.83 -5.19 -3.95
N SER A 124 13.81 -5.49 -4.79
CA SER A 124 14.14 -6.86 -5.14
C SER A 124 14.54 -7.61 -3.88
N GLY A 125 13.99 -8.80 -3.66
CA GLY A 125 14.58 -9.69 -2.68
C GLY A 125 15.94 -10.12 -3.18
N GLY A 126 17.00 -9.75 -2.47
CA GLY A 126 18.29 -10.43 -2.63
C GLY A 126 18.06 -11.92 -2.38
N GLU A 127 18.69 -12.76 -3.21
CA GLU A 127 18.82 -14.19 -2.97
C GLU A 127 19.48 -14.47 -1.62
#